data_AF-A0AAV8WPR0-F1
#
_entry.id   AF-A0AAV8WPR0-F1
#
_cell.length_a   1.000
_cell.length_b   1.000
_cell.length_c   1.000
_cell.angle_alpha   90.00
_cell.angle_beta   90.00
_cell.angle_gamma   90.00
#
_symmetry.space_group_name_H-M   'P 1'
#
loop_
_entity.id
_entity.type
_entity.pdbx_description
1 polymer ?
#
loop_
_entity_poly.entity_id
_entity_poly.type
_entity_poly.pdbx_seq_one_letter_code
_entity_poly.pdbx_strand_id
1 'polypeptide(L)'
;ARLPIETLENYVLDCFANVPNNGLPPDDFKPFAEGIFDTPEFNRLYYVKPTKDLCQVDLTWCFPCLRDKYKSKPHQYISQLLGDEGKGSVLSYLRKKVWGLATSIGNGETGSEHNSLYALFTVTVVLTAEGLIHLYEAIKMLTNLLRPEKMNVMVMTNTLPNSLKYEKVEKWFGTEYTDTDIPQEWIKKWQSVEPFPELDIPSPNPYLTTDFSILPDVENHPDYPQKVLNSALLEMWYRKDQKFKLPLAYYNFYLISPLAIESVSSPVLLDMLINLLVVAITEEVYPATNADLFHNFSMHEKGFMIKVSGYNEKLPLLIEVISEYLVTIHDHLTEDMFDAVKDKVIKSYYNKVLKPSTLAK
;
A
#
# COMPACT_ATOMS: atom_id res chain seq x y z
N ALA A 1 12.10 27.44 -12.13
CA ALA A 1 11.81 28.82 -11.67
C ALA A 1 11.83 29.75 -12.88
N ARG A 2 10.99 30.80 -12.91
CA ARG A 2 10.92 31.72 -14.07
C ARG A 2 11.90 32.91 -13.99
N LEU A 3 12.48 33.17 -12.82
CA LEU A 3 13.43 34.27 -12.58
C LEU A 3 14.86 33.73 -12.43
N PRO A 4 15.90 34.54 -12.74
CA PRO A 4 17.30 34.21 -12.46
C PRO A 4 17.53 33.92 -10.99
N ILE A 5 18.51 33.05 -10.69
CA ILE A 5 18.86 32.70 -9.31
C ILE A 5 19.26 33.93 -8.50
N GLU A 6 19.95 34.88 -9.12
CA GLU A 6 20.34 36.17 -8.50
C GLU A 6 19.12 36.99 -8.07
N THR A 7 18.05 36.99 -8.86
CA THR A 7 16.80 37.67 -8.49
C THR A 7 16.13 36.98 -7.30
N LEU A 8 16.14 35.64 -7.29
CA LEU A 8 15.58 34.86 -6.19
C LEU A 8 16.40 35.07 -4.91
N GLU A 9 17.72 35.13 -5.01
CA GLU A 9 18.62 35.43 -3.90
C GLU A 9 18.31 36.80 -3.31
N ASN A 10 18.16 37.84 -4.14
CA ASN A 10 17.77 39.17 -3.68
C ASN A 10 16.43 39.16 -2.93
N TYR A 11 15.42 38.45 -3.45
CA TYR A 11 14.14 38.31 -2.74
C TYR A 11 14.27 37.59 -1.39
N VAL A 12 15.12 36.56 -1.31
CA VAL A 12 15.36 35.88 -0.04
C VAL A 12 16.04 36.83 0.95
N LEU A 13 17.03 37.60 0.51
CA LEU A 13 17.69 38.59 1.35
C LEU A 13 16.72 39.69 1.81
N ASP A 14 15.96 40.29 0.89
CA ASP A 14 15.01 41.35 1.20
C ASP A 14 13.94 40.90 2.20
N CYS A 15 13.42 39.67 2.05
CA CYS A 15 12.36 39.14 2.91
C CYS A 15 12.87 38.58 4.24
N PHE A 16 14.02 37.90 4.26
CA PHE A 16 14.44 37.07 5.39
C PHE A 16 15.73 37.52 6.08
N ALA A 17 16.53 38.42 5.51
CA ALA A 17 17.81 38.82 6.11
C ALA A 17 17.64 39.49 7.48
N ASN A 18 16.51 40.17 7.71
CA ASN A 18 16.22 40.85 8.96
C ASN A 18 15.51 39.97 10.01
N VAL A 19 15.30 38.67 9.74
CA VAL A 19 14.73 37.75 10.73
C VAL A 19 15.75 37.59 11.87
N PRO A 20 15.41 37.98 13.11
CA PRO A 20 16.35 37.91 14.23
C PRO A 20 16.80 36.47 14.51
N ASN A 21 18.11 36.26 14.69
CA ASN A 21 18.67 34.99 15.12
C ASN A 21 18.92 35.04 16.65
N ASN A 22 18.33 34.10 17.40
CA ASN A 22 18.48 34.01 18.85
C ASN A 22 19.78 33.32 19.29
N GLY A 23 20.56 32.75 18.36
CA GLY A 23 21.83 32.08 18.62
C GLY A 23 21.72 30.80 19.46
N LEU A 24 20.50 30.29 19.67
CA LEU A 24 20.29 29.09 20.47
C LEU A 24 20.65 27.83 19.65
N PRO A 25 21.30 26.83 20.26
CA PRO A 25 21.49 25.54 19.60
C PRO A 25 20.14 24.85 19.35
N PRO A 26 20.07 23.92 18.39
CA PRO A 26 18.89 23.07 18.26
C PRO A 26 18.71 22.21 19.52
N ASP A 27 17.45 21.95 19.88
CA ASP A 27 17.13 21.03 20.97
C ASP A 27 17.75 19.65 20.73
N ASP A 28 18.48 19.14 21.71
CA ASP A 28 19.06 17.79 21.67
C ASP A 28 18.24 16.83 22.52
N PHE A 29 17.44 16.00 21.84
CA PHE A 29 16.62 14.99 22.50
C PHE A 29 17.34 13.65 22.67
N LYS A 30 18.56 13.46 22.14
CA LYS A 30 19.29 12.17 22.25
C LYS A 30 19.38 11.60 23.68
N PRO A 31 19.48 12.41 24.76
CA PRO A 31 19.46 11.88 26.13
C PRO A 31 18.19 11.09 26.50
N PHE A 32 17.08 11.32 25.79
CA PHE A 32 15.81 10.60 26.00
C PHE A 32 15.63 9.41 25.06
N ALA A 33 16.60 9.10 24.20
CA ALA A 33 16.48 8.04 23.21
C ALA A 33 16.57 6.63 23.83
N GLU A 34 17.37 6.51 24.90
CA GLU A 34 17.57 5.23 25.57
C GLU A 34 16.34 4.87 26.43
N GLY A 35 15.83 3.64 26.26
CA GLY A 35 14.73 3.12 27.08
C GLY A 35 13.36 3.76 26.84
N ILE A 36 13.17 4.55 25.78
CA ILE A 36 11.91 5.29 25.55
C ILE A 36 10.66 4.40 25.42
N PHE A 37 10.83 3.14 25.01
CA PHE A 37 9.79 2.10 24.97
C PHE A 37 10.07 0.95 25.95
N ASP A 38 10.96 1.13 26.93
CA ASP A 38 11.15 0.17 28.02
C ASP A 38 10.15 0.46 29.14
N THR A 39 8.86 0.34 28.80
CA THR A 39 7.75 0.60 29.72
C THR A 39 6.85 -0.63 29.82
N PRO A 40 6.13 -0.81 30.94
CA PRO A 40 5.17 -1.91 31.10
C PRO A 40 4.06 -1.92 30.05
N GLU A 41 3.80 -0.78 29.41
CA GLU A 41 2.80 -0.57 28.36
C GLU A 41 3.30 -1.01 26.97
N PHE A 42 4.61 -1.11 26.74
CA PHE A 42 5.14 -1.63 25.47
C PHE A 42 5.29 -3.16 25.52
N ASN A 43 5.41 -3.81 24.36
CA ASN A 43 5.43 -5.27 24.21
C ASN A 43 4.15 -5.98 24.69
N ARG A 44 2.98 -5.38 24.44
CA ARG A 44 1.67 -5.92 24.83
C ARG A 44 0.83 -6.28 23.61
N LEU A 45 -0.27 -6.99 23.87
CA LEU A 45 -1.34 -7.24 22.92
C LEU A 45 -2.51 -6.31 23.22
N TYR A 46 -2.73 -5.34 22.34
CA TYR A 46 -3.81 -4.38 22.38
C TYR A 46 -4.96 -4.81 21.48
N TYR A 47 -6.18 -4.69 21.97
CA TYR A 47 -7.38 -4.68 21.14
C TYR A 47 -7.98 -3.29 21.18
N VAL A 48 -8.17 -2.70 20.00
CA VAL A 48 -8.64 -1.31 19.87
C VAL A 48 -9.91 -1.30 19.05
N LYS A 49 -10.94 -0.60 19.52
CA LYS A 49 -12.19 -0.46 18.80
C LYS A 49 -12.06 0.59 17.70
N PRO A 50 -12.16 0.21 16.41
CA PRO A 50 -12.05 1.17 15.32
C PRO A 50 -13.37 1.94 15.15
N THR A 51 -13.28 3.18 14.65
CA THR A 51 -14.47 3.94 14.25
C THR A 51 -15.06 3.44 12.93
N LYS A 52 -14.20 2.98 12.02
CA LYS A 52 -14.61 2.37 10.75
C LYS A 52 -14.85 0.88 10.94
N ASP A 53 -15.63 0.28 10.06
CA ASP A 53 -15.68 -1.17 9.97
C ASP A 53 -14.40 -1.67 9.29
N LEU A 54 -13.41 -2.02 10.11
CA LEU A 54 -12.09 -2.50 9.70
C LEU A 54 -11.62 -3.62 10.64
N CYS A 55 -10.85 -4.56 10.08
CA CYS A 55 -10.13 -5.57 10.84
C CYS A 55 -8.67 -5.54 10.38
N GLN A 56 -7.75 -5.21 11.28
CA GLN A 56 -6.32 -5.20 10.98
C GLN A 56 -5.48 -5.52 12.20
N VAL A 57 -4.27 -5.99 11.97
CA VAL A 57 -3.24 -6.13 13.01
C VAL A 57 -2.00 -5.32 12.63
N ASP A 58 -1.52 -4.53 13.59
CA ASP A 58 -0.27 -3.79 13.50
C ASP A 58 0.74 -4.42 14.45
N LEU A 59 1.88 -4.85 13.90
CA LEU A 59 3.05 -5.30 14.65
C LEU A 59 4.09 -4.20 14.59
N THR A 60 4.50 -3.67 15.75
CA THR A 60 5.41 -2.52 15.83
C THR A 60 6.64 -2.85 16.63
N TRP A 61 7.81 -2.56 16.05
CA TRP A 61 9.11 -2.63 16.71
C TRP A 61 9.72 -1.23 16.82
N CYS A 62 10.39 -0.96 17.93
CA CYS A 62 11.21 0.24 18.09
C CYS A 62 12.65 -0.05 17.68
N PHE A 63 13.15 0.71 16.70
CA PHE A 63 14.54 0.74 16.28
C PHE A 63 15.23 2.01 16.79
N PRO A 64 16.57 2.00 16.94
CA PRO A 64 17.33 3.23 17.15
C PRO A 64 17.10 4.24 16.02
N CYS A 65 17.37 5.52 16.26
CA CYS A 65 17.30 6.56 15.24
C CYS A 65 18.11 6.17 13.98
N LEU A 66 17.46 6.19 12.80
CA LEU A 66 18.05 5.78 11.53
C LEU A 66 18.46 6.96 10.64
N ARG A 67 18.38 8.20 11.13
CA ARG A 67 18.64 9.43 10.38
C ARG A 67 20.01 9.43 9.69
N ASP A 68 21.05 8.97 10.40
CA ASP A 68 22.43 8.91 9.87
C ASP A 68 22.64 7.76 8.87
N LYS A 69 21.64 6.89 8.69
CA LYS A 69 21.68 5.75 7.77
C LYS A 69 20.95 6.03 6.45
N TYR A 70 20.65 7.29 6.12
CA TYR A 70 19.92 7.67 4.91
C TYR A 70 20.55 7.23 3.58
N LYS A 71 21.87 6.95 3.57
CA LYS A 71 22.58 6.44 2.38
C LYS A 71 22.38 4.93 2.16
N SER A 72 22.40 4.14 3.24
CA SER A 72 22.26 2.69 3.16
C SER A 72 20.82 2.21 3.33
N LYS A 73 19.96 3.02 3.97
CA LYS A 73 18.52 2.82 4.17
C LYS A 73 18.14 1.39 4.58
N PRO A 74 18.72 0.84 5.67
CA PRO A 74 18.55 -0.57 6.03
C PRO A 74 17.09 -0.93 6.33
N HIS A 75 16.32 -0.02 6.94
CA HIS A 75 14.90 -0.23 7.18
C HIS A 75 14.09 -0.32 5.89
N GLN A 76 14.43 0.47 4.85
CA GLN A 76 13.75 0.40 3.56
C GLN A 76 14.06 -0.93 2.85
N TYR A 77 15.29 -1.42 2.96
CA TYR A 77 15.66 -2.72 2.41
C TYR A 77 14.84 -3.86 3.05
N ILE A 78 14.76 -3.89 4.38
CA ILE A 78 13.95 -4.89 5.10
C ILE A 78 12.46 -4.71 4.75
N SER A 79 11.98 -3.46 4.74
CA SER A 79 10.61 -3.12 4.38
C SER A 79 10.23 -3.62 2.98
N GLN A 80 11.12 -3.48 2.00
CA GLN A 80 10.90 -3.91 0.63
C GLN A 80 10.83 -5.44 0.53
N LEU A 81 11.69 -6.16 1.25
CA LEU A 81 11.68 -7.62 1.25
C LEU A 81 10.44 -8.18 1.95
N LEU A 82 10.08 -7.62 3.10
CA LEU A 82 8.92 -8.07 3.87
C LEU A 82 7.61 -7.68 3.20
N GLY A 83 7.55 -6.45 2.66
CA GLY A 83 6.39 -5.87 2.01
C GLY A 83 6.23 -6.28 0.55
N ASP A 84 7.04 -7.22 0.06
CA ASP A 84 6.87 -7.75 -1.28
C ASP A 84 5.47 -8.37 -1.43
N GLU A 85 4.79 -8.07 -2.54
CA GLU A 85 3.46 -8.64 -2.84
C GLU A 85 3.52 -9.68 -3.96
N GLY A 86 4.72 -10.07 -4.40
CA GLY A 86 4.93 -11.04 -5.45
C GLY A 86 4.75 -12.49 -4.98
N LYS A 87 4.92 -13.41 -5.93
CA LYS A 87 4.84 -14.86 -5.66
C LYS A 87 5.86 -15.29 -4.61
N GLY A 88 5.39 -16.03 -3.60
CA GLY A 88 6.24 -16.51 -2.51
C GLY A 88 6.43 -15.50 -1.38
N SER A 89 5.79 -14.34 -1.45
CA SER A 89 5.83 -13.37 -0.37
C SER A 89 4.91 -13.73 0.81
N VAL A 90 5.07 -13.01 1.93
CA VAL A 90 4.18 -13.14 3.09
C VAL A 90 2.73 -12.82 2.69
N LEU A 91 2.51 -11.77 1.91
CA LEU A 91 1.17 -11.40 1.47
C LEU A 91 0.56 -12.48 0.56
N SER A 92 1.35 -13.06 -0.35
CA SER A 92 0.89 -14.18 -1.20
C SER A 92 0.40 -15.36 -0.37
N TYR A 93 1.13 -15.73 0.68
CA TYR A 93 0.70 -16.79 1.59
C TYR A 93 -0.58 -16.43 2.34
N LEU A 94 -0.65 -15.22 2.92
CA LEU A 94 -1.82 -14.77 3.68
C LEU A 94 -3.08 -14.71 2.80
N ARG A 95 -2.95 -14.33 1.53
CA ARG A 95 -4.06 -14.34 0.55
C ARG A 95 -4.50 -15.75 0.20
N LYS A 96 -3.57 -16.70 -0.02
CA LYS A 96 -3.90 -18.11 -0.29
C LYS A 96 -4.64 -18.79 0.85
N LYS A 97 -4.37 -18.39 2.10
CA LYS A 97 -5.11 -18.84 3.28
C LYS A 97 -6.36 -18.03 3.57
N VAL A 98 -6.60 -16.97 2.81
CA VAL A 98 -7.70 -16.01 3.01
C VAL A 98 -7.65 -15.39 4.41
N TRP A 99 -6.46 -15.24 4.98
CA TRP A 99 -6.24 -14.61 6.29
C TRP A 99 -5.99 -13.11 6.18
N GLY A 100 -5.35 -12.66 5.10
CA GLY A 100 -5.04 -11.26 4.86
C GLY A 100 -5.27 -10.86 3.41
N LEU A 101 -5.76 -9.64 3.20
CA LEU A 101 -6.04 -9.11 1.85
C LEU A 101 -4.97 -8.13 1.36
N ALA A 102 -4.34 -7.43 2.30
CA ALA A 102 -3.29 -6.45 2.02
C ALA A 102 -2.33 -6.36 3.20
N THR A 103 -1.08 -6.03 2.91
CA THR A 103 -0.06 -5.70 3.89
C THR A 103 0.49 -4.32 3.60
N SER A 104 0.82 -3.56 4.64
CA SER A 104 1.64 -2.36 4.53
C SER A 104 2.80 -2.53 5.50
N ILE A 105 4.02 -2.48 5.00
CA ILE A 105 5.20 -2.73 5.82
C ILE A 105 6.16 -1.58 5.65
N GLY A 106 6.68 -1.11 6.77
CA GLY A 106 7.73 -0.11 6.80
C GLY A 106 7.63 0.80 8.00
N ASN A 107 8.47 1.82 7.97
CA ASN A 107 8.22 2.98 8.79
C ASN A 107 7.08 3.77 8.12
N GLY A 108 6.21 4.40 8.91
CA GLY A 108 5.16 5.26 8.37
C GLY A 108 5.71 6.40 7.51
N GLU A 109 4.84 7.25 7.01
CA GLU A 109 5.22 8.56 6.45
C GLU A 109 4.59 9.71 7.26
N THR A 110 4.22 9.42 8.51
CA THR A 110 3.50 10.35 9.39
C THR A 110 4.44 11.30 10.13
N GLY A 111 5.75 11.19 9.89
CA GLY A 111 6.79 12.09 10.41
C GLY A 111 7.46 11.58 11.69
N SER A 112 6.91 10.54 12.30
CA SER A 112 7.52 9.88 13.47
C SER A 112 8.83 9.17 13.12
N GLU A 113 9.11 8.86 11.85
CA GLU A 113 10.34 8.23 11.39
C GLU A 113 11.53 9.19 11.16
N HIS A 114 11.30 10.50 11.26
CA HIS A 114 12.33 11.52 11.08
C HIS A 114 12.65 12.28 12.37
N ASN A 115 12.48 11.61 13.51
CA ASN A 115 12.89 12.15 14.80
C ASN A 115 14.34 11.74 15.16
N SER A 116 14.94 12.40 16.16
CA SER A 116 16.31 12.16 16.63
C SER A 116 16.44 11.09 17.72
N LEU A 117 15.33 10.45 18.11
CA LEU A 117 15.21 9.51 19.22
C LEU A 117 15.19 8.05 18.76
N TYR A 118 14.26 7.71 17.87
CA TYR A 118 13.94 6.34 17.47
C TYR A 118 13.35 6.29 16.05
N ALA A 119 13.17 5.08 15.54
CA ALA A 119 12.32 4.79 14.39
C ALA A 119 11.34 3.67 14.75
N LEU A 120 10.08 3.79 14.34
CA LEU A 120 9.11 2.70 14.48
C LEU A 120 9.03 1.95 13.15
N PHE A 121 9.22 0.64 13.21
CA PHE A 121 9.00 -0.26 12.09
C PHE A 121 7.69 -0.99 12.31
N THR A 122 6.73 -0.78 11.41
CA THR A 122 5.39 -1.32 11.54
C THR A 122 5.07 -2.26 10.38
N VAL A 123 4.49 -3.40 10.71
CA VAL A 123 3.89 -4.34 9.78
C VAL A 123 2.39 -4.33 10.04
N THR A 124 1.63 -3.82 9.09
CA THR A 124 0.17 -3.81 9.11
C THR A 124 -0.35 -4.89 8.19
N VAL A 125 -1.28 -5.71 8.67
CA VAL A 125 -2.04 -6.66 7.85
C VAL A 125 -3.52 -6.36 7.96
N VAL A 126 -4.18 -6.16 6.82
CA VAL A 126 -5.63 -6.08 6.74
C VAL A 126 -6.20 -7.50 6.76
N LEU A 127 -6.85 -7.84 7.86
CA LEU A 127 -7.33 -9.20 8.15
C LEU A 127 -8.75 -9.40 7.60
N THR A 128 -9.02 -10.64 7.20
CA THR A 128 -10.38 -11.14 6.99
C THR A 128 -11.00 -11.59 8.32
N ALA A 129 -12.25 -12.06 8.31
CA ALA A 129 -12.84 -12.71 9.48
C ALA A 129 -12.06 -13.98 9.86
N GLU A 130 -11.70 -14.82 8.88
CA GLU A 130 -10.86 -16.01 9.06
C GLU A 130 -9.47 -15.66 9.60
N GLY A 131 -8.86 -14.59 9.08
CA GLY A 131 -7.57 -14.11 9.56
C GLY A 131 -7.58 -13.65 11.01
N LEU A 132 -8.70 -13.11 11.49
CA LEU A 132 -8.87 -12.76 12.91
C LEU A 132 -8.99 -14.00 13.80
N ILE A 133 -9.64 -15.06 13.31
CA ILE A 133 -9.70 -16.35 14.01
C ILE A 133 -8.30 -16.99 14.08
N HIS A 134 -7.55 -16.89 12.99
CA HIS A 134 -6.18 -17.40 12.86
C HIS A 134 -5.10 -16.34 13.15
N LEU A 135 -5.39 -15.39 14.05
CA LEU A 135 -4.52 -14.25 14.34
C LEU A 135 -3.11 -14.71 14.76
N TYR A 136 -3.02 -15.76 15.58
CA TYR A 136 -1.74 -16.31 16.03
C TYR A 136 -0.89 -16.78 14.85
N GLU A 137 -1.46 -17.53 13.92
CA GLU A 137 -0.79 -18.07 12.75
C GLU A 137 -0.41 -16.97 11.75
N ALA A 138 -1.28 -15.98 11.56
CA ALA A 138 -0.99 -14.81 10.73
C ALA A 138 0.21 -14.03 11.27
N ILE A 139 0.28 -13.81 12.59
CA ILE A 139 1.42 -13.15 13.24
C ILE A 139 2.67 -14.03 13.19
N LYS A 140 2.54 -15.35 13.42
CA LYS A 140 3.66 -16.31 13.42
C LYS A 140 4.48 -16.26 12.14
N MET A 141 3.83 -16.04 10.99
CA MET A 141 4.54 -15.93 9.72
C MET A 141 5.44 -14.69 9.66
N LEU A 142 5.03 -13.59 10.29
CA LEU A 142 5.73 -12.31 10.28
C LEU A 142 6.88 -12.26 11.30
N THR A 143 6.77 -13.05 12.37
CA THR A 143 7.74 -13.05 13.48
C THR A 143 9.04 -13.82 13.18
N ASN A 144 9.12 -14.53 12.06
CA ASN A 144 10.36 -15.17 11.59
C ASN A 144 11.50 -14.19 11.33
N LEU A 145 11.17 -12.90 11.15
CA LEU A 145 12.07 -11.93 10.53
C LEU A 145 12.51 -10.83 11.52
N LEU A 146 11.80 -10.67 12.65
CA LEU A 146 12.08 -9.70 13.72
C LEU A 146 11.80 -10.31 15.09
N ARG A 147 12.46 -9.80 16.14
CA ARG A 147 12.38 -10.35 17.51
C ARG A 147 10.95 -10.26 18.09
N PRO A 148 10.27 -11.38 18.37
CA PRO A 148 8.90 -11.37 18.88
C PRO A 148 8.77 -10.72 20.26
N GLU A 149 9.82 -10.77 21.10
CA GLU A 149 9.78 -10.28 22.50
C GLU A 149 9.83 -8.75 22.59
N LYS A 150 10.15 -8.09 21.48
CA LYS A 150 10.31 -6.62 21.39
C LYS A 150 9.24 -5.97 20.53
N MET A 151 8.16 -6.71 20.24
CA MET A 151 7.07 -6.21 19.41
C MET A 151 5.87 -5.82 20.25
N ASN A 152 5.24 -4.72 19.87
CA ASN A 152 3.90 -4.37 20.30
C ASN A 152 2.89 -4.85 19.25
N VAL A 153 1.79 -5.48 19.69
CA VAL A 153 0.74 -6.00 18.80
C VAL A 153 -0.54 -5.20 19.03
N MET A 154 -1.09 -4.60 17.99
CA MET A 154 -2.36 -3.87 18.06
C MET A 154 -3.36 -4.43 17.06
N VAL A 155 -4.43 -5.03 17.56
CA VAL A 155 -5.52 -5.57 16.77
C VAL A 155 -6.67 -4.57 16.79
N MET A 156 -6.98 -3.99 15.63
CA MET A 156 -8.15 -3.12 15.50
C MET A 156 -9.31 -3.93 14.95
N THR A 157 -10.35 -4.09 15.75
CA THR A 157 -11.50 -4.94 15.42
C THR A 157 -12.76 -4.48 16.14
N ASN A 158 -13.93 -4.68 15.52
CA ASN A 158 -15.21 -4.51 16.23
C ASN A 158 -15.64 -5.78 16.99
N THR A 159 -14.94 -6.89 16.77
CA THR A 159 -15.22 -8.20 17.34
C THR A 159 -14.04 -8.65 18.19
N LEU A 160 -14.24 -8.72 19.50
CA LEU A 160 -13.24 -9.20 20.44
C LEU A 160 -13.28 -10.74 20.56
N PRO A 161 -12.12 -11.41 20.69
CA PRO A 161 -12.08 -12.83 21.00
C PRO A 161 -12.49 -13.08 22.46
N ASN A 162 -13.11 -14.25 22.71
CA ASN A 162 -13.51 -14.72 24.04
C ASN A 162 -14.46 -13.75 24.77
N SER A 163 -14.42 -13.73 26.11
CA SER A 163 -15.23 -12.85 26.96
C SER A 163 -14.62 -11.45 27.18
N LEU A 164 -13.64 -11.06 26.35
CA LEU A 164 -12.98 -9.76 26.47
C LEU A 164 -13.95 -8.62 26.19
N LYS A 165 -13.73 -7.50 26.88
CA LYS A 165 -14.47 -6.24 26.69
C LYS A 165 -13.49 -5.09 26.57
N TYR A 166 -13.91 -4.04 25.87
CA TYR A 166 -13.20 -2.78 25.87
C TYR A 166 -13.43 -2.08 27.22
N GLU A 167 -12.42 -2.14 28.10
CA GLU A 167 -12.52 -1.66 29.48
C GLU A 167 -11.79 -0.34 29.71
N LYS A 168 -10.89 0.03 28.79
CA LYS A 168 -10.07 1.24 28.86
C LYS A 168 -10.52 2.23 27.80
N VAL A 169 -10.32 3.50 28.09
CA VAL A 169 -10.63 4.61 27.20
C VAL A 169 -9.42 5.53 27.12
N GLU A 170 -8.93 5.77 25.91
CA GLU A 170 -7.85 6.72 25.67
C GLU A 170 -8.34 8.14 25.97
N LYS A 171 -7.52 8.91 26.69
CA LYS A 171 -7.89 10.19 27.30
C LYS A 171 -8.33 11.26 26.30
N TRP A 172 -7.67 11.35 25.14
CA TRP A 172 -7.81 12.49 24.24
C TRP A 172 -8.86 12.28 23.16
N PHE A 173 -8.90 11.09 22.57
CA PHE A 173 -9.81 10.74 21.48
C PHE A 173 -11.01 9.92 21.95
N GLY A 174 -11.02 9.45 23.20
CA GLY A 174 -12.08 8.60 23.73
C GLY A 174 -12.09 7.21 23.09
N THR A 175 -10.96 6.77 22.51
CA THR A 175 -10.86 5.47 21.86
C THR A 175 -10.96 4.36 22.89
N GLU A 176 -11.96 3.49 22.71
CA GLU A 176 -12.15 2.31 23.56
C GLU A 176 -11.13 1.23 23.19
N TYR A 177 -10.45 0.68 24.19
CA TYR A 177 -9.47 -0.38 24.01
C TYR A 177 -9.38 -1.30 25.22
N THR A 178 -8.68 -2.41 25.07
CA THR A 178 -8.22 -3.26 26.16
C THR A 178 -6.85 -3.81 25.79
N ASP A 179 -6.16 -4.38 26.76
CA ASP A 179 -4.84 -4.99 26.53
C ASP A 179 -4.59 -6.15 27.48
N THR A 180 -3.75 -7.06 27.01
CA THR A 180 -3.26 -8.20 27.77
C THR A 180 -1.76 -8.34 27.56
N ASP A 181 -1.11 -9.11 28.42
CA ASP A 181 0.22 -9.61 28.09
C ASP A 181 0.13 -10.49 26.84
N ILE A 182 1.18 -10.47 26.02
CA ILE A 182 1.31 -11.43 24.93
C ILE A 182 1.45 -12.82 25.56
N PRO A 183 0.63 -13.82 25.18
CA PRO A 183 0.72 -15.15 25.75
C PRO A 183 2.15 -15.71 25.64
N GLN A 184 2.73 -16.15 26.75
CA GLN A 184 4.10 -16.66 26.78
C GLN A 184 4.29 -17.90 25.89
N GLU A 185 3.21 -18.66 25.67
CA GLU A 185 3.20 -19.75 24.70
C GLU A 185 3.42 -19.24 23.26
N TRP A 186 2.84 -18.09 22.90
CA TRP A 186 3.02 -17.49 21.57
C TRP A 186 4.47 -17.07 21.37
N ILE A 187 5.05 -16.33 22.32
CA ILE A 187 6.44 -15.89 22.28
C ILE A 187 7.39 -17.09 22.11
N LYS A 188 7.25 -18.13 22.94
CA LYS A 188 8.11 -19.32 22.86
C LYS A 188 8.01 -20.02 21.51
N LYS A 189 6.81 -20.14 20.96
CA LYS A 189 6.60 -20.78 19.65
C LYS A 189 7.08 -19.90 18.49
N TRP A 190 6.99 -18.58 18.61
CA TRP A 190 7.51 -17.62 17.63
C TRP A 190 9.04 -17.55 17.59
N GLN A 191 9.70 -17.80 18.73
CA GLN A 191 11.16 -17.92 18.79
C GLN A 191 11.72 -19.16 18.10
N SER A 192 10.91 -20.22 17.98
CA SER A 192 11.32 -21.52 17.43
C SER A 192 10.69 -21.79 16.06
N VAL A 193 10.35 -20.75 15.31
CA VAL A 193 9.74 -20.91 13.99
C VAL A 193 10.81 -21.25 12.98
N GLU A 194 10.58 -22.33 12.24
CA GLU A 194 11.42 -22.70 11.09
C GLU A 194 10.97 -21.92 9.85
N PRO A 195 11.88 -21.68 8.89
CA PRO A 195 11.50 -21.06 7.61
C PRO A 195 10.33 -21.78 6.94
N PHE A 196 9.31 -21.04 6.55
CA PHE A 196 8.18 -21.60 5.81
C PHE A 196 8.62 -21.93 4.37
N PRO A 197 8.41 -23.16 3.87
CA PRO A 197 8.83 -23.56 2.53
C PRO A 197 8.09 -22.80 1.41
N GLU A 198 6.93 -22.21 1.72
CA GLU A 198 6.16 -21.38 0.78
C GLU A 198 6.71 -19.96 0.64
N LEU A 199 7.59 -19.52 1.55
CA LEU A 199 8.21 -18.21 1.50
C LEU A 199 9.50 -18.25 0.70
N ASP A 200 9.63 -17.33 -0.26
CA ASP A 200 10.82 -17.19 -1.08
C ASP A 200 11.21 -15.71 -1.23
N ILE A 201 12.47 -15.47 -1.56
CA ILE A 201 12.92 -14.14 -1.91
C ILE A 201 12.44 -13.77 -3.33
N PRO A 202 12.18 -12.49 -3.62
CA PRO A 202 11.73 -12.08 -4.94
C PRO A 202 12.75 -12.46 -6.03
N SER A 203 12.25 -13.01 -7.13
CA SER A 203 13.06 -13.26 -8.34
C SER A 203 13.49 -11.95 -9.00
N PRO A 204 14.52 -11.96 -9.88
CA PRO A 204 14.93 -10.78 -10.62
C PRO A 204 13.76 -10.14 -11.38
N ASN A 205 13.56 -8.84 -11.18
CA ASN A 205 12.41 -8.12 -11.71
C ASN A 205 12.51 -7.92 -13.24
N PRO A 206 11.62 -8.54 -14.05
CA PRO A 206 11.69 -8.46 -15.51
C PRO A 206 11.25 -7.09 -16.09
N TYR A 207 10.62 -6.24 -15.27
CA TYR A 207 10.10 -4.94 -15.67
C TYR A 207 11.11 -3.79 -15.51
N LEU A 208 12.33 -4.08 -15.03
CA LEU A 208 13.39 -3.07 -14.98
C LEU A 208 13.72 -2.58 -16.40
N THR A 209 13.51 -1.28 -16.62
CA THR A 209 13.81 -0.62 -17.90
C THR A 209 15.30 -0.41 -18.03
N THR A 210 15.83 -0.72 -19.20
CA THR A 210 17.24 -0.52 -19.57
C THR A 210 17.39 0.42 -20.77
N ASP A 211 16.32 0.61 -21.55
CA ASP A 211 16.26 1.57 -22.65
C ASP A 211 15.49 2.84 -22.24
N PHE A 212 16.21 3.94 -22.12
CA PHE A 212 15.66 5.28 -21.85
C PHE A 212 15.78 6.21 -23.08
N SER A 213 15.96 5.65 -24.27
CA SER A 213 16.12 6.42 -25.50
C SER A 213 14.86 7.22 -25.82
N ILE A 214 15.06 8.45 -26.31
CA ILE A 214 13.98 9.34 -26.71
C ILE A 214 13.78 9.22 -28.22
N LEU A 215 12.56 8.86 -28.63
CA LEU A 215 12.20 8.76 -30.04
C LEU A 215 12.29 10.15 -30.72
N PRO A 216 12.82 10.26 -31.96
CA PRO A 216 13.06 11.53 -32.64
C PRO A 216 11.78 12.32 -32.95
N ASP A 217 11.85 13.65 -32.96
CA ASP A 217 10.69 14.49 -33.29
C ASP A 217 10.12 14.16 -34.67
N VAL A 218 8.79 14.26 -34.78
CA VAL A 218 8.00 13.93 -35.98
C VAL A 218 7.55 15.25 -36.62
N GLU A 219 7.76 15.37 -37.93
CA GLU A 219 7.26 16.51 -38.72
C GLU A 219 5.72 16.56 -38.70
N ASN A 220 5.15 17.77 -38.72
CA ASN A 220 3.70 18.00 -38.63
C ASN A 220 3.06 17.38 -37.37
N HIS A 221 3.75 17.49 -36.22
CA HIS A 221 3.24 17.02 -34.94
C HIS A 221 1.90 17.67 -34.59
N PRO A 222 0.85 16.90 -34.25
CA PRO A 222 -0.45 17.47 -33.97
C PRO A 222 -0.54 18.05 -32.54
N ASP A 223 -1.23 19.18 -32.43
CA ASP A 223 -1.51 19.82 -31.13
C ASP A 223 -2.33 18.92 -30.20
N TYR A 224 -3.19 18.08 -30.76
CA TYR A 224 -4.10 17.18 -30.03
C TYR A 224 -4.01 15.73 -30.51
N PRO A 225 -4.45 14.75 -29.71
CA PRO A 225 -4.54 13.37 -30.17
C PRO A 225 -5.35 13.22 -31.45
N GLN A 226 -4.82 12.43 -32.37
CA GLN A 226 -5.48 12.12 -33.64
C GLN A 226 -6.04 10.71 -33.60
N LYS A 227 -7.21 10.52 -34.22
CA LYS A 227 -7.79 9.19 -34.39
C LYS A 227 -6.99 8.44 -35.45
N VAL A 228 -6.32 7.37 -35.03
CA VAL A 228 -5.46 6.54 -35.90
C VAL A 228 -6.12 5.24 -36.32
N LEU A 229 -7.14 4.80 -35.58
CA LEU A 229 -7.95 3.64 -35.93
C LEU A 229 -9.42 3.92 -35.60
N ASN A 230 -10.31 3.54 -36.51
CA ASN A 230 -11.76 3.62 -36.32
C ASN A 230 -12.43 2.40 -36.96
N SER A 231 -13.04 1.56 -36.15
CA SER A 231 -13.76 0.36 -36.57
C SER A 231 -15.01 0.16 -35.73
N ALA A 232 -15.85 -0.83 -36.07
CA ALA A 232 -17.03 -1.16 -35.29
C ALA A 232 -16.73 -1.63 -33.85
N LEU A 233 -15.51 -2.13 -33.59
CA LEU A 233 -15.11 -2.72 -32.30
C LEU A 233 -14.09 -1.87 -31.52
N LEU A 234 -13.34 -1.00 -32.21
CA LEU A 234 -12.21 -0.30 -31.63
C LEU A 234 -12.07 1.10 -32.22
N GLU A 235 -11.85 2.07 -31.34
CA GLU A 235 -11.43 3.42 -31.64
C GLU A 235 -10.09 3.69 -30.92
N MET A 236 -9.09 4.15 -31.67
CA MET A 236 -7.76 4.46 -31.12
C MET A 236 -7.37 5.90 -31.42
N TRP A 237 -6.95 6.59 -30.36
CA TRP A 237 -6.37 7.93 -30.44
C TRP A 237 -4.91 7.88 -30.03
N TYR A 238 -4.07 8.55 -30.81
CA TYR A 238 -2.64 8.58 -30.56
C TYR A 238 -2.11 10.01 -30.64
N ARG A 239 -1.19 10.31 -29.72
CA ARG A 239 -0.35 11.49 -29.78
C ARG A 239 1.01 11.13 -29.21
N LYS A 240 2.07 11.35 -29.98
CA LYS A 240 3.43 11.27 -29.47
C LYS A 240 3.72 12.45 -28.53
N ASP A 241 4.46 12.25 -27.44
CA ASP A 241 5.02 13.38 -26.71
C ASP A 241 6.21 14.00 -27.46
N GLN A 242 6.19 15.31 -27.63
CA GLN A 242 7.35 16.13 -28.08
C GLN A 242 7.63 17.31 -27.14
N LYS A 243 6.84 17.43 -26.06
CA LYS A 243 6.94 18.55 -25.12
C LYS A 243 7.82 18.21 -23.94
N PHE A 244 7.63 17.03 -23.34
CA PHE A 244 8.36 16.64 -22.13
C PHE A 244 9.64 15.86 -22.45
N LYS A 245 9.65 15.14 -23.58
CA LYS A 245 10.82 14.39 -24.09
C LYS A 245 11.36 13.41 -23.05
N LEU A 246 10.44 12.67 -22.42
CA LEU A 246 10.73 11.61 -21.46
C LEU A 246 10.46 10.23 -22.08
N PRO A 247 11.14 9.16 -21.64
CA PRO A 247 10.90 7.79 -22.12
C PRO A 247 9.64 7.20 -21.46
N LEU A 248 8.55 7.96 -21.43
CA LEU A 248 7.30 7.62 -20.77
C LEU A 248 6.19 7.50 -21.79
N ALA A 249 5.28 6.56 -21.54
CA ALA A 249 4.05 6.43 -22.31
C ALA A 249 2.85 6.20 -21.39
N TYR A 250 1.66 6.50 -21.93
CA TYR A 250 0.38 6.38 -21.24
C TYR A 250 -0.61 5.66 -22.15
N TYR A 251 -1.07 4.51 -21.71
CA TYR A 251 -2.11 3.71 -22.35
C TYR A 251 -3.39 3.82 -21.52
N ASN A 252 -4.49 4.19 -22.18
CA ASN A 252 -5.80 4.25 -21.55
C ASN A 252 -6.76 3.40 -22.39
N PHE A 253 -7.15 2.24 -21.85
CA PHE A 253 -8.11 1.34 -22.49
C PHE A 253 -9.47 1.54 -21.83
N TYR A 254 -10.47 1.97 -22.61
CA TYR A 254 -11.84 2.05 -22.12
C TYR A 254 -12.65 0.89 -22.68
N LEU A 255 -12.95 -0.09 -21.83
CA LEU A 255 -13.76 -1.24 -22.18
C LEU A 255 -15.23 -0.87 -21.94
N ILE A 256 -15.98 -0.78 -23.04
CA ILE A 256 -17.38 -0.33 -23.05
C ILE A 256 -18.29 -1.55 -23.15
N SER A 257 -19.25 -1.66 -22.24
CA SER A 257 -20.25 -2.73 -22.26
C SER A 257 -21.62 -2.20 -21.83
N PRO A 258 -22.71 -2.50 -22.56
CA PRO A 258 -24.07 -2.09 -22.17
C PRO A 258 -24.49 -2.73 -20.84
N LEU A 259 -23.91 -3.88 -20.47
CA LEU A 259 -24.19 -4.58 -19.22
C LEU A 259 -23.87 -3.74 -17.98
N ALA A 260 -22.94 -2.77 -18.09
CA ALA A 260 -22.52 -1.91 -16.99
C ALA A 260 -23.64 -1.01 -16.44
N ILE A 261 -24.68 -0.73 -17.25
CA ILE A 261 -25.80 0.16 -16.91
C ILE A 261 -27.18 -0.51 -17.08
N GLU A 262 -27.21 -1.82 -17.29
CA GLU A 262 -28.44 -2.57 -17.52
C GLU A 262 -29.36 -2.58 -16.29
N SER A 263 -28.79 -2.57 -15.08
CA SER A 263 -29.53 -2.63 -13.83
C SER A 263 -28.85 -1.83 -12.72
N VAL A 264 -29.57 -1.62 -11.61
CA VAL A 264 -29.01 -1.03 -10.37
C VAL A 264 -27.91 -1.91 -9.77
N SER A 265 -27.96 -3.22 -10.02
CA SER A 265 -26.94 -4.17 -9.55
C SER A 265 -25.68 -4.15 -10.43
N SER A 266 -25.77 -3.67 -11.67
CA SER A 266 -24.66 -3.72 -12.63
C SER A 266 -23.39 -2.99 -12.16
N PRO A 267 -23.47 -1.75 -11.62
CA PRO A 267 -22.28 -1.07 -11.08
C PRO A 267 -21.67 -1.81 -9.89
N VAL A 268 -22.49 -2.47 -9.06
CA VAL A 268 -22.00 -3.24 -7.90
C VAL A 268 -21.26 -4.49 -8.36
N LEU A 269 -21.78 -5.19 -9.36
CA LEU A 269 -21.11 -6.36 -9.96
C LEU A 269 -19.80 -5.96 -10.65
N LEU A 270 -19.78 -4.81 -11.32
CA LEU A 270 -18.57 -4.30 -11.96
C LEU A 270 -17.51 -3.87 -10.94
N ASP A 271 -17.90 -3.18 -9.85
CA ASP A 271 -16.98 -2.85 -8.75
C ASP A 271 -16.43 -4.14 -8.10
N MET A 272 -17.28 -5.15 -7.89
CA MET A 272 -16.85 -6.45 -7.38
C MET A 272 -15.86 -7.13 -8.33
N LEU A 273 -16.12 -7.16 -9.65
CA LEU A 273 -15.22 -7.71 -10.65
C LEU A 273 -13.85 -7.02 -10.64
N ILE A 274 -13.83 -5.68 -10.56
CA ILE A 274 -12.58 -4.91 -10.48
C ILE A 274 -11.80 -5.26 -9.20
N ASN A 275 -12.48 -5.36 -8.05
CA ASN A 275 -11.81 -5.71 -6.79
C ASN A 275 -11.25 -7.14 -6.82
N LEU A 276 -11.96 -8.09 -7.43
CA LEU A 276 -11.48 -9.45 -7.64
C LEU A 276 -10.29 -9.48 -8.59
N LEU A 277 -10.35 -8.75 -9.71
CA LEU A 277 -9.25 -8.65 -10.68
C LEU A 277 -7.98 -8.11 -10.01
N VAL A 278 -8.11 -7.04 -9.22
CA VAL A 278 -6.98 -6.47 -8.46
C VAL A 278 -6.36 -7.54 -7.56
N VAL A 279 -7.15 -8.25 -6.77
CA VAL A 279 -6.61 -9.30 -5.88
C VAL A 279 -5.93 -10.42 -6.68
N ALA A 280 -6.55 -10.87 -7.78
CA ALA A 280 -6.05 -11.98 -8.59
C ALA A 280 -4.72 -11.64 -9.31
N ILE A 281 -4.59 -10.43 -9.84
CA ILE A 281 -3.45 -10.04 -10.66
C ILE A 281 -2.26 -9.51 -9.85
N THR A 282 -2.50 -9.00 -8.63
CA THR A 282 -1.49 -8.24 -7.86
C THR A 282 -0.14 -8.96 -7.78
N GLU A 283 -0.11 -10.26 -7.52
CA GLU A 283 1.15 -11.02 -7.38
C GLU A 283 2.00 -10.99 -8.66
N GLU A 284 1.37 -11.04 -9.83
CA GLU A 284 2.07 -11.05 -11.13
C GLU A 284 2.53 -9.67 -11.58
N VAL A 285 1.78 -8.61 -11.23
CA VAL A 285 2.08 -7.24 -11.67
C VAL A 285 2.83 -6.40 -10.63
N TYR A 286 2.99 -6.88 -9.40
CA TYR A 286 3.73 -6.17 -8.37
C TYR A 286 5.19 -5.84 -8.75
N PRO A 287 5.95 -6.73 -9.42
CA PRO A 287 7.27 -6.38 -9.92
C PRO A 287 7.24 -5.19 -10.89
N ALA A 288 6.18 -5.03 -11.68
CA ALA A 288 6.01 -3.88 -12.56
C ALA A 288 5.86 -2.57 -11.77
N THR A 289 5.07 -2.59 -10.70
CA THR A 289 4.92 -1.45 -9.77
C THR A 289 6.27 -1.06 -9.17
N ASN A 290 7.09 -2.03 -8.75
CA ASN A 290 8.45 -1.79 -8.24
C ASN A 290 9.43 -1.24 -9.29
N ALA A 291 9.10 -1.34 -10.58
CA ALA A 291 9.88 -0.80 -11.69
C ALA A 291 9.30 0.52 -12.25
N ASP A 292 8.51 1.24 -11.44
CA ASP A 292 7.83 2.49 -11.81
C ASP A 292 6.86 2.35 -13.00
N LEU A 293 6.26 1.17 -13.16
CA LEU A 293 5.15 0.95 -14.09
C LEU A 293 3.84 0.94 -13.32
N PHE A 294 3.02 1.95 -13.56
CA PHE A 294 1.74 2.15 -12.93
C PHE A 294 0.63 1.50 -13.75
N HIS A 295 -0.28 0.80 -13.06
CA HIS A 295 -1.53 0.36 -13.63
C HIS A 295 -2.68 0.71 -12.69
N ASN A 296 -3.87 0.94 -13.24
CA ASN A 296 -5.07 1.19 -12.46
C ASN A 296 -6.33 0.73 -13.19
N PHE A 297 -7.23 0.08 -12.45
CA PHE A 297 -8.56 -0.29 -12.91
C PHE A 297 -9.59 0.63 -12.26
N SER A 298 -10.43 1.30 -13.04
CA SER A 298 -11.46 2.19 -12.51
C SER A 298 -12.78 2.03 -13.23
N MET A 299 -13.89 2.11 -12.48
CA MET A 299 -15.23 2.12 -13.05
C MET A 299 -15.52 3.45 -13.74
N HIS A 300 -16.23 3.39 -14.86
CA HIS A 300 -16.74 4.55 -15.61
C HIS A 300 -18.19 4.30 -16.03
N GLU A 301 -18.87 5.35 -16.50
CA GLU A 301 -20.31 5.30 -16.77
C GLU A 301 -20.75 4.20 -17.74
N LYS A 302 -19.92 3.79 -18.71
CA LYS A 302 -20.28 2.80 -19.74
C LYS A 302 -19.49 1.49 -19.64
N GLY A 303 -18.77 1.27 -18.55
CA GLY A 303 -17.88 0.13 -18.39
C GLY A 303 -16.72 0.45 -17.45
N PHE A 304 -15.51 0.03 -17.79
CA PHE A 304 -14.35 0.30 -16.94
C PHE A 304 -13.11 0.65 -17.76
N MET A 305 -12.20 1.38 -17.13
CA MET A 305 -10.97 1.86 -17.73
C MET A 305 -9.77 1.18 -17.09
N ILE A 306 -8.83 0.83 -17.94
CA ILE A 306 -7.50 0.35 -17.57
C ILE A 306 -6.52 1.42 -17.98
N LYS A 307 -5.79 1.96 -17.02
CA LYS A 307 -4.69 2.89 -17.28
C LYS A 307 -3.40 2.16 -17.02
N VAL A 308 -2.45 2.27 -17.95
CA VAL A 308 -1.10 1.72 -17.80
C VAL A 308 -0.11 2.80 -18.22
N SER A 309 0.88 3.11 -17.40
CA SER A 309 1.84 4.19 -17.67
C SER A 309 3.16 3.99 -16.96
N GLY A 310 4.23 4.55 -17.50
CA GLY A 310 5.58 4.41 -16.96
C GLY A 310 6.60 4.39 -18.09
N TYR A 311 7.76 3.79 -17.83
CA TYR A 311 8.81 3.65 -18.83
C TYR A 311 8.37 2.77 -20.01
N ASN A 312 8.46 3.32 -21.22
CA ASN A 312 7.79 2.77 -22.39
C ASN A 312 8.28 1.38 -22.83
N GLU A 313 9.53 1.01 -22.54
CA GLU A 313 10.14 -0.27 -22.96
C GLU A 313 9.34 -1.49 -22.46
N LYS A 314 8.89 -1.46 -21.19
CA LYS A 314 8.31 -2.63 -20.52
C LYS A 314 6.77 -2.59 -20.41
N LEU A 315 6.14 -1.51 -20.86
CA LEU A 315 4.66 -1.39 -20.86
C LEU A 315 3.96 -2.48 -21.69
N PRO A 316 4.44 -2.90 -22.87
CA PRO A 316 3.80 -3.98 -23.62
C PRO A 316 3.70 -5.30 -22.84
N LEU A 317 4.76 -5.66 -22.09
CA LEU A 317 4.78 -6.85 -21.24
C LEU A 317 3.70 -6.78 -20.15
N LEU A 318 3.58 -5.64 -19.47
CA LEU A 318 2.55 -5.44 -18.44
C LEU A 318 1.13 -5.50 -19.03
N ILE A 319 0.92 -4.91 -20.20
CA ILE A 319 -0.38 -4.93 -20.89
C ILE A 319 -0.76 -6.36 -21.31
N GLU A 320 0.21 -7.18 -21.73
CA GLU A 320 0.00 -8.58 -22.09
C GLU A 320 -0.50 -9.39 -20.89
N VAL A 321 0.18 -9.29 -19.74
CA VAL A 321 -0.23 -9.96 -18.48
C VAL A 321 -1.63 -9.51 -18.04
N ILE A 322 -1.91 -8.19 -18.08
CA ILE A 322 -3.25 -7.68 -17.75
C ILE A 322 -4.31 -8.25 -18.69
N SER A 323 -4.00 -8.33 -19.98
CA SER A 323 -4.93 -8.83 -21.00
C SER A 323 -5.23 -10.32 -20.82
N GLU A 324 -4.22 -11.12 -20.48
CA GLU A 324 -4.38 -12.54 -20.15
C GLU A 324 -5.30 -12.72 -18.95
N TYR A 325 -5.01 -12.03 -17.85
CA TYR A 325 -5.80 -12.10 -16.61
C TYR A 325 -7.25 -11.66 -16.79
N LEU A 326 -7.55 -10.70 -17.66
CA LEU A 326 -8.93 -10.31 -17.95
C LEU A 326 -9.75 -11.45 -18.58
N VAL A 327 -9.10 -12.34 -19.34
CA VAL A 327 -9.74 -13.48 -20.00
C VAL A 327 -9.80 -14.69 -19.07
N THR A 328 -8.75 -14.91 -18.28
CA THR A 328 -8.59 -16.11 -17.42
C THR A 328 -8.96 -15.89 -15.96
N ILE A 329 -9.47 -14.70 -15.56
CA ILE A 329 -9.71 -14.36 -14.15
C ILE A 329 -10.43 -15.47 -13.36
N HIS A 330 -11.40 -16.15 -13.99
CA HIS A 330 -12.17 -17.22 -13.37
C HIS A 330 -11.31 -18.41 -12.87
N ASP A 331 -10.17 -18.67 -13.51
CA ASP A 331 -9.23 -19.74 -13.13
C ASP A 331 -8.41 -19.38 -11.87
N HIS A 332 -8.38 -18.10 -11.52
CA HIS A 332 -7.59 -17.54 -10.40
C HIS A 332 -8.44 -17.18 -9.18
N LEU A 333 -9.74 -17.47 -9.21
CA LEU A 333 -10.67 -17.14 -8.13
C LEU A 333 -11.18 -18.39 -7.43
N THR A 334 -11.25 -18.32 -6.09
CA THR A 334 -11.94 -19.30 -5.26
C THR A 334 -13.18 -18.68 -4.61
N GLU A 335 -14.09 -19.52 -4.14
CA GLU A 335 -15.29 -19.06 -3.41
C GLU A 335 -14.90 -18.29 -2.14
N ASP A 336 -13.92 -18.77 -1.38
CA ASP A 336 -13.42 -18.08 -0.19
C ASP A 336 -12.82 -16.69 -0.51
N MET A 337 -12.10 -16.56 -1.64
CA MET A 337 -11.61 -15.26 -2.11
C MET A 337 -12.76 -14.32 -2.48
N PHE A 338 -13.80 -14.85 -3.13
CA PHE A 338 -14.98 -14.07 -3.47
C PHE A 338 -15.65 -13.52 -2.21
N ASP A 339 -15.87 -14.34 -1.20
CA ASP A 339 -16.51 -13.92 0.04
C ASP A 339 -15.67 -12.90 0.81
N ALA A 340 -14.35 -13.11 0.90
CA ALA A 340 -13.46 -12.15 1.56
C ALA A 340 -13.42 -10.78 0.85
N VAL A 341 -13.41 -10.76 -0.48
CA VAL A 341 -13.48 -9.52 -1.27
C VAL A 341 -14.85 -8.86 -1.13
N LYS A 342 -15.93 -9.64 -1.11
CA LYS A 342 -17.29 -9.13 -0.95
C LYS A 342 -17.45 -8.43 0.40
N ASP A 343 -16.96 -9.04 1.47
CA ASP A 343 -16.94 -8.43 2.80
C ASP A 343 -16.14 -7.13 2.82
N LYS A 344 -14.97 -7.09 2.16
CA LYS A 344 -14.17 -5.87 2.00
C LYS A 344 -14.96 -4.77 1.27
N VAL A 345 -15.67 -5.10 0.19
CA VAL A 345 -16.47 -4.16 -0.59
C VAL A 345 -17.65 -3.62 0.25
N ILE A 346 -18.36 -4.48 0.97
CA ILE A 346 -19.45 -4.08 1.88
C ILE A 346 -18.93 -3.10 2.94
N LYS A 347 -17.81 -3.42 3.60
CA LYS A 347 -17.16 -2.54 4.58
C LYS A 347 -16.77 -1.19 3.96
N SER A 348 -16.24 -1.21 2.73
CA SER A 348 -15.90 0.01 1.99
C SER A 348 -17.12 0.91 1.75
N TYR A 349 -18.26 0.34 1.36
CA TYR A 349 -19.51 1.08 1.19
C TYR A 349 -20.00 1.68 2.50
N TYR A 350 -20.02 0.91 3.59
CA TYR A 350 -20.39 1.41 4.91
C TYR A 350 -19.49 2.58 5.34
N ASN A 351 -18.18 2.41 5.20
CA ASN A 351 -17.18 3.41 5.58
C ASN A 351 -17.23 4.68 4.72
N LYS A 352 -17.69 4.61 3.47
CA LYS A 352 -17.94 5.79 2.63
C LYS A 352 -19.07 6.66 3.18
N VAL A 353 -20.08 6.08 3.84
CA VAL A 353 -21.21 6.81 4.42
C VAL A 353 -20.82 7.51 5.73
N LEU A 354 -19.81 7.02 6.45
CA LEU A 354 -19.35 7.62 7.71
C LEU A 354 -18.67 8.99 7.55
N LYS A 355 -18.24 9.37 6.34
CA LYS A 355 -17.56 10.64 6.10
C LYS A 355 -18.60 11.72 5.74
N PRO A 356 -18.78 12.79 6.55
CA PRO A 356 -19.77 13.82 6.24
C PRO A 356 -19.54 14.51 4.87
N SER A 357 -18.27 14.63 4.46
CA SER A 357 -17.88 15.25 3.18
C SER A 357 -18.23 14.44 1.93
N THR A 358 -18.56 13.15 2.07
CA THR A 358 -19.00 12.30 0.95
C THR A 358 -20.53 12.23 0.83
N LEU A 359 -21.27 12.62 1.86
CA LEU A 359 -22.74 12.67 1.86
C LEU A 359 -23.29 13.99 1.30
N ALA A 360 -22.49 15.06 1.35
CA ALA A 360 -22.81 16.34 0.76
C ALA A 360 -22.12 16.46 -0.62
N LYS A 361 -22.77 15.95 -1.67
CA LYS A 361 -22.43 16.27 -3.06
C LYS A 361 -23.67 16.49 -3.90
#